data_AF-X1JI96-F1
#
_entry.id   AF-X1JI96-F1
#
_cell.length_a   1.000
_cell.length_b   1.000
_cell.length_c   1.000
_cell.angle_alpha   90.00
_cell.angle_beta   90.00
_cell.angle_gamma   90.00
#
_symmetry.space_group_name_H-M   'P 1'
#
loop_
_entity.id
_entity.type
_entity.pdbx_description
1 polymer ?
#
loop_
_entity_poly.entity_id
_entity_poly.type
_entity_poly.pdbx_seq_one_letter_code
_entity_poly.pdbx_strand_id
1 'polypeptide(L)'
;GVLTDGERYNQIIDAWTHARVAVTNEMMRGLKEDTNEDGSPYLNPIYVMSDSGARGSVDQIQQLAGMRALMAKPSGEIIETPIKSNFREGLTVLEYFSSTHGARKGLADTALKTANSGYLTRKLIDVAQTVIITERDCGTLQGITKDTVSSDRTGIDVPLSEVIIARTAR
;
A
#
# COMPACT_ATOMS: atom_id res chain seq x y z
N GLY A 1 37.08 -9.25 6.75
CA GLY A 1 36.33 -8.31 5.89
C GLY A 1 35.87 -7.15 6.74
N VAL A 2 35.81 -5.94 6.19
CA VAL A 2 35.50 -4.70 6.93
C VAL A 2 34.05 -4.65 7.44
N LEU A 3 33.16 -5.49 6.90
CA LEU A 3 31.73 -5.57 7.26
C LEU A 3 31.34 -7.01 7.58
N THR A 4 30.32 -7.17 8.43
CA THR A 4 29.64 -8.45 8.65
C THR A 4 28.68 -8.77 7.49
N ASP A 5 28.32 -10.04 7.32
CA ASP A 5 27.40 -10.46 6.24
C ASP A 5 26.01 -9.84 6.39
N GLY A 6 25.53 -9.63 7.62
CA GLY A 6 24.26 -8.96 7.89
C GLY A 6 24.29 -7.47 7.55
N GLU A 7 25.39 -6.77 7.86
CA GLU A 7 25.56 -5.36 7.48
C GLU A 7 25.66 -5.20 5.96
N ARG A 8 26.39 -6.08 5.28
CA ARG A 8 26.45 -6.12 3.81
C ARG A 8 25.06 -6.30 3.20
N TYR A 9 24.29 -7.28 3.70
CA TYR A 9 22.93 -7.55 3.24
C TYR A 9 22.01 -6.33 3.39
N ASN A 10 22.01 -5.69 4.57
CA ASN A 10 21.18 -4.52 4.82
C ASN A 10 21.58 -3.33 3.93
N GLN A 11 22.89 -3.08 3.73
CA GLN A 11 23.36 -2.03 2.84
C GLN A 11 22.96 -2.26 1.37
N ILE A 12 22.99 -3.52 0.91
CA ILE A 12 22.57 -3.86 -0.46
C ILE A 12 21.07 -3.58 -0.65
N ILE A 13 20.24 -3.99 0.31
CA ILE A 13 18.79 -3.74 0.26
C ILE A 13 18.49 -2.25 0.27
N ASP A 14 19.19 -1.51 1.13
CA ASP A 14 19.00 -0.08 1.24
C ASP A 14 19.40 0.65 -0.04
N ALA A 15 20.54 0.29 -0.63
CA ALA A 15 21.00 0.85 -1.91
C ALA A 15 19.99 0.60 -3.05
N TRP A 16 19.45 -0.61 -3.15
CA TRP A 16 18.43 -0.92 -4.16
C TRP A 16 17.09 -0.24 -3.91
N THR A 17 16.72 -0.04 -2.64
CA THR A 17 15.50 0.69 -2.27
C THR A 17 15.61 2.16 -2.67
N HIS A 18 16.75 2.79 -2.40
CA HIS A 18 17.03 4.17 -2.81
C HIS A 18 17.04 4.30 -4.35
N ALA A 19 17.72 3.39 -5.05
CA ALA A 19 17.74 3.37 -6.52
C ALA A 19 16.33 3.24 -7.11
N ARG A 20 15.49 2.38 -6.52
CA ARG A 20 14.08 2.21 -6.92
C ARG A 20 13.32 3.53 -6.83
N VAL A 21 13.43 4.23 -5.71
CA VAL A 21 12.73 5.50 -5.49
C VAL A 21 13.22 6.57 -6.48
N ALA A 22 14.52 6.67 -6.70
CA ALA A 22 15.10 7.61 -7.66
C ALA A 22 14.58 7.37 -9.09
N VAL A 23 14.60 6.12 -9.56
CA VAL A 23 14.07 5.74 -10.88
C VAL A 23 12.58 6.05 -11.00
N THR A 24 11.82 5.80 -9.92
CA THR A 24 10.37 6.08 -9.89
C THR A 24 10.08 7.56 -10.04
N ASN A 25 10.80 8.40 -9.30
CA ASN A 25 10.62 9.85 -9.34
C ASN A 25 10.98 10.43 -10.71
N GLU A 26 12.11 10.00 -11.29
CA GLU A 26 12.53 10.44 -12.63
C GLU A 26 11.55 9.99 -13.72
N MET A 27 11.06 8.74 -13.63
CA MET A 27 10.04 8.22 -14.54
C MET A 27 8.73 9.01 -14.46
N MET A 28 8.25 9.30 -13.25
CA MET A 28 7.04 10.11 -13.06
C MET A 28 7.23 11.55 -13.56
N ARG A 29 8.42 12.15 -13.37
CA ARG A 29 8.74 13.46 -13.95
C ARG A 29 8.69 13.42 -15.47
N GLY A 30 9.29 12.40 -16.08
CA GLY A 30 9.26 12.21 -17.55
C GLY A 30 7.84 12.04 -18.11
N LEU A 31 6.96 11.31 -17.41
CA LEU A 31 5.55 11.17 -17.82
C LEU A 31 4.75 12.46 -17.67
N LYS A 32 5.11 13.33 -16.70
CA LYS A 32 4.44 14.60 -16.45
C LYS A 32 4.85 15.68 -17.45
N GLU A 33 6.13 15.72 -17.80
CA GLU A 33 6.75 16.71 -18.67
C GLU A 33 6.86 16.21 -20.13
N ASP A 34 6.03 15.24 -20.50
CA ASP A 34 6.04 14.61 -21.82
C ASP A 34 5.71 15.63 -22.93
N THR A 35 6.33 15.48 -24.10
CA THR A 35 6.19 16.43 -25.23
C THR A 35 5.99 15.69 -26.54
N ASN A 36 5.15 16.25 -27.41
CA ASN A 36 4.98 15.78 -28.79
C ASN A 36 6.26 16.05 -29.62
N GLU A 37 6.34 15.46 -30.82
CA GLU A 37 7.47 15.65 -31.76
C GLU A 37 7.70 17.12 -32.16
N ASP A 38 6.64 17.94 -32.08
CA ASP A 38 6.67 19.38 -32.36
C ASP A 38 7.06 20.24 -31.14
N GLY A 39 7.35 19.61 -30.00
CA GLY A 39 7.71 20.29 -28.74
C GLY A 39 6.51 20.83 -27.95
N SER A 40 5.27 20.58 -28.41
CA SER A 40 4.08 20.94 -27.63
C SER A 40 3.89 19.99 -26.43
N PRO A 41 3.36 20.47 -25.29
CA PRO A 41 3.10 19.62 -24.13
C PRO A 41 2.17 18.46 -24.49
N TYR A 42 2.61 17.23 -24.23
CA TYR A 42 1.81 16.04 -24.41
C TYR A 42 1.21 15.60 -23.08
N LEU A 43 -0.12 15.48 -23.05
CA LEU A 43 -0.81 15.00 -21.87
C LEU A 43 -0.77 13.47 -21.85
N ASN A 44 0.21 12.90 -21.15
CA ASN A 44 0.36 11.46 -21.07
C ASN A 44 -0.85 10.79 -20.36
N PRO A 45 -1.60 9.91 -21.03
CA PRO A 45 -2.79 9.30 -20.44
C PRO A 45 -2.50 8.46 -19.18
N ILE A 46 -1.32 7.83 -19.10
CA ILE A 46 -0.92 7.03 -17.94
C ILE A 46 -0.70 7.93 -16.73
N TYR A 47 -0.07 9.08 -16.92
CA TYR A 47 0.10 10.08 -15.87
C TYR A 47 -1.27 10.58 -15.38
N VAL A 48 -2.16 10.97 -16.28
CA VAL A 48 -3.49 11.50 -15.93
C VAL A 48 -4.34 10.48 -15.17
N MET A 49 -4.31 9.20 -15.56
CA MET A 49 -5.07 8.16 -14.86
C MET A 49 -4.65 8.00 -13.39
N SER A 50 -3.35 8.09 -13.10
CA SER A 50 -2.84 8.01 -11.73
C SER A 50 -3.00 9.32 -10.95
N ASP A 51 -2.76 10.47 -11.58
CA ASP A 51 -2.83 11.79 -10.93
C ASP A 51 -4.26 12.17 -10.56
N SER A 52 -5.23 11.82 -11.42
CA SER A 52 -6.66 12.02 -11.13
C SER A 52 -7.23 11.08 -10.06
N GLY A 53 -6.48 10.07 -9.63
CA GLY A 53 -6.96 9.03 -8.71
C GLY A 53 -8.02 8.10 -9.31
N ALA A 54 -8.29 8.17 -10.61
CA ALA A 54 -9.30 7.35 -11.27
C ALA A 54 -8.90 5.87 -11.31
N ARG A 55 -7.64 5.58 -11.66
CA ARG A 55 -7.12 4.21 -11.70
C ARG A 55 -5.60 4.21 -11.81
N GLY A 56 -4.96 3.32 -11.05
CA GLY A 56 -3.52 3.14 -11.09
C GLY A 56 -2.85 3.78 -9.90
N SER A 57 -1.87 3.09 -9.33
CA SER A 57 -0.95 3.68 -8.34
C SER A 57 0.41 3.94 -8.97
N VAL A 58 1.18 4.84 -8.37
CA VAL A 58 2.58 5.11 -8.75
C VAL A 58 3.40 3.81 -8.76
N ASP A 59 3.19 2.93 -7.78
CA ASP A 59 3.86 1.61 -7.72
C ASP A 59 3.50 0.70 -8.91
N GLN A 60 2.27 0.79 -9.46
CA GLN A 60 1.88 0.02 -10.65
C GLN A 60 2.54 0.58 -11.90
N ILE A 61 2.57 1.91 -12.06
CA ILE A 61 3.26 2.56 -13.18
C ILE A 61 4.76 2.28 -13.12
N GLN A 62 5.35 2.29 -11.92
CA GLN A 62 6.74 1.92 -11.69
C GLN A 62 7.06 0.51 -12.21
N GLN A 63 6.18 -0.46 -12.04
CA GLN A 63 6.41 -1.81 -12.57
C GLN A 63 6.30 -1.87 -14.10
N LEU A 64 5.52 -0.98 -14.71
CA LEU A 64 5.36 -0.92 -16.17
C LEU A 64 6.58 -0.31 -16.86
N ALA A 65 7.09 0.82 -16.35
CA ALA A 65 8.09 1.64 -17.05
C ALA A 65 9.33 2.01 -16.22
N GLY A 66 9.34 1.74 -14.92
CA GLY A 66 10.47 1.99 -14.02
C GLY A 66 11.35 0.75 -13.84
N MET A 67 11.56 0.35 -12.59
CA MET A 67 12.18 -0.93 -12.23
C MET A 67 11.32 -1.66 -11.21
N ARG A 68 11.28 -3.00 -11.25
CA ARG A 68 10.51 -3.78 -10.27
C ARG A 68 11.25 -3.95 -8.92
N ALA A 69 12.58 -3.88 -8.94
CA ALA A 69 13.46 -3.93 -7.78
C ALA A 69 13.40 -5.26 -7.00
N LEU A 70 13.40 -5.18 -5.67
CA LEU A 70 13.59 -6.30 -4.76
C LEU A 70 12.31 -7.14 -4.62
N MET A 71 12.46 -8.46 -4.52
CA MET A 71 11.36 -9.40 -4.33
C MET A 71 11.58 -10.21 -3.05
N ALA A 72 10.50 -10.50 -2.34
CA ALA A 72 10.55 -11.33 -1.14
C ALA A 72 10.39 -12.82 -1.50
N LYS A 73 11.21 -13.66 -0.86
CA LYS A 73 11.01 -15.11 -0.82
C LYS A 73 9.75 -15.45 -0.02
N PRO A 74 9.19 -16.66 -0.16
CA PRO A 74 8.06 -17.09 0.66
C PRO A 74 8.32 -17.03 2.17
N SER A 75 9.58 -17.19 2.58
CA SER A 75 10.05 -17.03 3.97
C SER A 75 9.97 -15.60 4.50
N GLY A 76 9.85 -14.59 3.64
CA GLY A 76 9.87 -13.17 4.01
C GLY A 76 11.24 -12.50 3.84
N GLU A 77 12.30 -13.28 3.61
CA GLU A 77 13.63 -12.76 3.29
C GLU A 77 13.63 -12.08 1.91
N ILE A 78 14.37 -10.98 1.76
CA ILE A 78 14.46 -10.24 0.51
C ILE A 78 15.59 -10.82 -0.34
N ILE A 79 15.33 -11.05 -1.63
CA ILE A 79 16.35 -11.51 -2.57
C ILE A 79 17.29 -10.33 -2.88
N GLU A 80 18.59 -10.48 -2.57
CA GLU A 80 19.63 -9.45 -2.81
C GLU A 80 19.74 -9.02 -4.28
N THR A 81 19.39 -9.90 -5.22
CA THR A 81 19.41 -9.63 -6.65
C THR A 81 18.09 -8.98 -7.10
N PRO A 82 18.08 -7.70 -7.50
CA PRO A 82 16.86 -7.03 -7.94
C PRO A 82 16.49 -7.42 -9.37
N ILE A 83 15.22 -7.19 -9.71
CA ILE A 83 14.73 -7.16 -11.08
C ILE A 83 14.89 -5.73 -11.60
N LYS A 84 15.79 -5.55 -12.58
CA LYS A 84 16.08 -4.22 -13.16
C LYS A 84 15.10 -3.91 -14.29
N SER A 85 14.70 -4.94 -15.03
CA SER A 85 13.79 -4.84 -16.16
C SER A 85 12.36 -4.45 -15.71
N ASN A 86 11.59 -3.91 -16.64
CA ASN A 86 10.18 -3.57 -16.47
C ASN A 86 9.28 -4.32 -17.45
N PHE A 87 7.97 -4.18 -17.31
CA PHE A 87 7.04 -4.89 -18.22
C PHE A 87 7.06 -4.37 -19.66
N ARG A 88 7.47 -3.12 -19.88
CA ARG A 88 7.63 -2.57 -21.24
C ARG A 88 8.80 -3.22 -21.99
N GLU A 89 9.92 -3.45 -21.32
CA GLU A 89 11.13 -4.06 -21.88
C GLU A 89 11.09 -5.60 -21.84
N GLY A 90 10.24 -6.16 -20.97
CA GLY A 90 10.14 -7.59 -20.73
C GLY A 90 11.10 -8.07 -19.65
N LEU A 91 10.82 -9.23 -19.06
CA LEU A 91 11.63 -9.84 -18.01
C LEU A 91 12.42 -11.02 -18.56
N THR A 92 13.65 -11.19 -18.08
CA THR A 92 14.41 -12.42 -18.34
C THR A 92 13.76 -13.61 -17.61
N VAL A 93 14.08 -14.85 -18.04
CA VAL A 93 13.54 -16.07 -17.44
C VAL A 93 13.79 -16.14 -15.92
N LEU A 94 14.99 -15.72 -15.47
CA LEU A 94 15.35 -15.73 -14.04
C LEU A 94 14.61 -14.64 -13.23
N GLU A 95 14.45 -13.45 -13.80
CA GLU A 95 13.68 -12.36 -13.18
C GLU A 95 12.20 -12.74 -13.06
N TYR A 96 11.65 -13.31 -14.14
CA TYR A 96 10.27 -13.78 -14.15
C TYR A 96 10.06 -14.91 -13.13
N PHE A 97 10.95 -15.91 -13.09
CA PHE A 97 10.88 -17.01 -12.13
C PHE A 97 10.94 -16.51 -10.68
N SER A 98 11.86 -15.60 -10.37
CA SER A 98 11.94 -14.97 -9.04
C SER A 98 10.64 -14.25 -8.67
N SER A 99 9.98 -13.60 -9.63
CA SER A 99 8.74 -12.86 -9.40
C SER A 99 7.52 -13.75 -9.05
N THR A 100 7.53 -15.02 -9.47
CA THR A 100 6.40 -15.94 -9.28
C THR A 100 6.16 -16.30 -7.81
N HIS A 101 7.21 -16.31 -6.98
CA HIS A 101 7.13 -16.67 -5.57
C HIS A 101 6.22 -15.71 -4.80
N GLY A 102 6.44 -14.40 -4.98
CA GLY A 102 5.62 -13.35 -4.36
C GLY A 102 4.18 -13.35 -4.88
N ALA A 103 4.01 -13.49 -6.20
CA ALA A 103 2.68 -13.51 -6.81
C ALA A 103 1.82 -14.69 -6.31
N ARG A 104 2.40 -15.90 -6.28
CA ARG A 104 1.69 -17.10 -5.79
C ARG A 104 1.32 -16.98 -4.32
N LYS A 105 2.23 -16.48 -3.47
CA LYS A 105 1.95 -16.25 -2.05
C LYS A 105 0.82 -15.25 -1.87
N GLY A 106 0.85 -14.12 -2.58
CA GLY A 106 -0.22 -13.12 -2.51
C GLY A 106 -1.59 -13.66 -2.91
N LEU A 107 -1.65 -14.48 -3.97
CA LEU A 107 -2.91 -15.12 -4.41
C LEU A 107 -3.42 -16.13 -3.38
N ALA A 108 -2.54 -16.97 -2.84
CA ALA A 108 -2.89 -17.94 -1.81
C ALA A 108 -3.36 -17.25 -0.52
N ASP A 109 -2.65 -16.22 -0.06
CA ASP A 109 -2.99 -15.46 1.14
C ASP A 109 -4.33 -14.75 0.98
N THR A 110 -4.62 -14.21 -0.21
CA THR A 110 -5.92 -13.60 -0.50
C THR A 110 -7.04 -14.63 -0.40
N ALA A 111 -6.86 -15.81 -1.01
CA ALA A 111 -7.85 -16.88 -0.94
C ALA A 111 -8.11 -17.35 0.51
N LEU A 112 -7.06 -17.46 1.32
CA LEU A 112 -7.16 -17.83 2.74
C LEU A 112 -7.85 -16.73 3.58
N LYS A 113 -7.55 -15.45 3.31
CA LYS A 113 -8.14 -14.31 4.02
C LYS A 113 -9.64 -14.14 3.75
N THR A 114 -10.12 -14.59 2.60
CA THR A 114 -11.56 -14.57 2.27
C THR A 114 -12.39 -15.35 3.30
N ALA A 115 -11.94 -16.56 3.68
CA ALA A 115 -12.63 -17.38 4.67
C ALA A 115 -12.63 -16.73 6.06
N ASN A 116 -11.49 -16.17 6.48
CA ASN A 116 -11.33 -15.53 7.79
C ASN A 116 -12.21 -14.29 7.95
N SER A 117 -12.34 -13.49 6.88
CA SER A 117 -13.17 -12.27 6.90
C SER A 117 -14.64 -12.63 7.11
N GLY A 118 -15.13 -13.65 6.39
CA GLY A 118 -16.50 -14.16 6.58
C GLY A 118 -16.74 -14.74 7.97
N TYR A 119 -15.76 -15.46 8.52
CA TYR A 119 -15.84 -16.02 9.87
C TYR A 119 -15.92 -14.93 10.95
N LEU A 120 -15.12 -13.87 10.84
CA LEU A 120 -15.17 -12.74 11.76
C LEU A 120 -16.54 -12.04 11.70
N THR A 121 -17.05 -11.75 10.49
CA THR A 121 -18.38 -11.16 10.32
C THR A 121 -19.47 -12.02 10.95
N ARG A 122 -19.42 -13.35 10.75
CA ARG A 122 -20.37 -14.27 11.39
C ARG A 122 -20.30 -14.19 12.92
N LYS A 123 -19.11 -14.23 13.51
CA LYS A 123 -18.96 -14.10 14.97
C LYS A 123 -19.49 -12.78 15.51
N LEU A 124 -19.24 -11.68 14.82
CA LEU A 124 -19.76 -10.37 15.21
C LEU A 124 -21.29 -10.34 15.15
N ILE A 125 -21.88 -10.94 14.10
CA ILE A 125 -23.34 -11.09 13.99
C ILE A 125 -23.87 -11.96 15.13
N ASP A 126 -23.28 -13.13 15.40
CA ASP A 126 -23.76 -14.05 16.43
C ASP A 126 -23.84 -13.38 17.83
N VAL A 127 -22.95 -12.43 18.13
CA VAL A 127 -22.95 -11.67 19.40
C VAL A 127 -23.93 -10.49 19.38
N ALA A 128 -24.01 -9.75 18.27
CA ALA A 128 -24.77 -8.51 18.20
C ALA A 128 -26.20 -8.67 17.65
N GLN A 129 -26.59 -9.87 17.18
CA GLN A 129 -27.87 -10.11 16.50
C GLN A 129 -29.10 -9.76 17.36
N THR A 130 -28.96 -9.81 18.69
CA THR A 130 -30.04 -9.52 19.64
C THR A 130 -30.07 -8.06 20.10
N VAL A 131 -29.14 -7.21 19.65
CA VAL A 131 -29.08 -5.79 20.01
C VAL A 131 -30.04 -5.00 19.13
N ILE A 132 -31.19 -4.60 19.71
CA ILE A 132 -32.26 -3.87 19.02
C ILE A 132 -32.57 -2.58 19.79
N ILE A 133 -32.79 -1.48 19.08
CA ILE A 133 -33.22 -0.20 19.66
C ILE A 133 -34.71 -0.28 19.98
N THR A 134 -35.07 -0.33 21.26
CA THR A 134 -36.47 -0.50 21.71
C THR A 134 -37.10 0.81 22.21
N GLU A 135 -36.30 1.81 22.56
CA GLU A 135 -36.75 3.08 23.12
C GLU A 135 -35.97 4.27 22.57
N ARG A 136 -36.51 5.48 22.69
CA ARG A 136 -35.91 6.71 22.15
C ARG A 136 -34.88 7.35 23.09
N ASP A 137 -35.12 7.31 24.40
CA ASP A 137 -34.23 7.89 25.40
C ASP A 137 -34.31 7.07 26.69
N CYS A 138 -33.16 6.53 27.11
CA CYS A 138 -33.04 5.73 28.33
C CYS A 138 -32.84 6.57 29.61
N GLY A 139 -32.73 7.89 29.49
CA GLY A 139 -32.58 8.80 30.64
C GLY A 139 -31.18 8.84 31.28
N THR A 140 -30.23 8.01 30.82
CA THR A 140 -28.91 7.90 31.46
C THR A 140 -28.05 9.15 31.25
N LEU A 141 -27.28 9.52 32.28
CA LEU A 141 -26.21 10.53 32.23
C LEU A 141 -24.82 9.89 32.01
N GLN A 142 -24.75 8.56 31.95
CA GLN A 142 -23.48 7.86 31.73
C GLN A 142 -23.05 8.00 30.27
N GLY A 143 -21.80 8.40 30.07
CA GLY A 143 -21.18 8.55 28.76
C GLY A 143 -19.69 8.21 28.79
N ILE A 144 -19.04 8.34 27.63
CA ILE A 144 -17.60 8.11 27.48
C ILE A 144 -16.98 9.41 27.01
N THR A 145 -15.98 9.91 27.74
CA THR A 145 -15.20 11.08 27.31
C THR A 145 -14.46 10.77 26.02
N LYS A 146 -14.63 11.63 25.01
CA LYS A 146 -13.94 11.55 23.72
C LYS A 146 -12.84 12.59 23.65
N ASP A 147 -11.70 12.20 23.11
CA ASP A 147 -10.56 13.05 22.82
C ASP A 147 -10.06 12.76 21.40
N THR A 148 -9.11 13.54 20.91
CA THR A 148 -8.39 13.26 19.66
C THR A 148 -7.68 11.91 19.74
N VAL A 149 -7.70 11.17 18.64
CA VAL A 149 -6.95 9.91 18.54
C VAL A 149 -5.60 10.21 17.90
N SER A 150 -4.52 9.88 18.62
CA SER A 150 -3.14 10.02 18.17
C SER A 150 -2.38 8.73 18.47
N SER A 151 -1.86 8.06 17.44
CA SER A 151 -1.02 6.86 17.59
C SER A 151 0.43 7.21 17.92
N ASP A 152 0.88 8.39 17.51
CA ASP A 152 2.21 8.94 17.74
C ASP A 152 2.15 10.21 18.62
N ARG A 153 3.30 10.64 19.16
CA ARG A 153 3.39 11.84 20.02
C ARG A 153 3.34 13.16 19.24
N THR A 154 3.26 13.11 17.91
CA THR A 154 3.49 14.26 17.02
C THR A 154 2.35 14.56 16.05
N GLY A 155 1.42 13.62 15.84
CA GLY A 155 0.29 13.77 14.93
C GLY A 155 -1.06 13.59 15.63
N ILE A 156 -2.06 14.33 15.16
CA ILE A 156 -3.46 13.99 15.40
C ILE A 156 -3.90 13.16 14.20
N ASP A 157 -4.15 11.86 14.40
CA ASP A 157 -4.60 10.95 13.33
C ASP A 157 -6.07 11.19 13.00
N VAL A 158 -6.90 11.36 14.03
CA VAL A 158 -8.33 11.63 13.89
C VAL A 158 -8.70 12.85 14.74
N PRO A 159 -9.16 13.95 14.13
CA PRO A 159 -9.55 15.14 14.85
C PRO A 159 -10.83 14.88 15.66
N LEU A 160 -10.97 15.60 16.79
CA LEU A 160 -12.12 15.45 17.68
C LEU A 160 -13.44 15.68 16.95
N SER A 161 -13.48 16.61 15.98
CA SER A 161 -14.66 16.92 15.17
C SER A 161 -15.22 15.70 14.43
N GLU A 162 -14.36 14.78 14.00
CA GLU A 162 -14.76 13.54 13.32
C GLU A 162 -15.20 12.49 14.34
N VAL A 163 -14.56 12.43 15.51
CA VAL A 163 -14.90 11.46 16.57
C VAL A 163 -16.29 11.73 17.16
N ILE A 164 -16.69 13.00 17.27
CA ILE A 164 -17.95 13.42 17.91
C ILE A 164 -19.13 13.53 16.94
N ILE A 165 -18.90 13.41 15.62
CA ILE A 165 -19.97 13.55 14.63
C ILE A 165 -21.09 12.53 14.91
N ALA A 166 -22.35 12.96 14.83
CA ALA A 166 -23.54 12.16 15.11
C ALA A 166 -23.62 11.51 16.50
N ARG A 167 -22.79 11.94 17.47
CA ARG A 167 -22.94 11.58 18.89
C ARG A 167 -23.70 12.67 19.64
N THR A 168 -24.50 12.29 20.63
CA THR A 168 -25.20 13.23 21.50
C THR A 168 -24.43 13.43 22.79
N ALA A 169 -24.30 14.70 23.21
CA ALA A 169 -23.91 15.04 24.57
C ALA A 169 -25.17 15.13 25.43
N ARG A 170 -25.07 14.70 26.68
CA ARG A 170 -26.10 14.87 27.69
C ARG A 170 -25.51 15.47 28.94
#